data_AF-A0A927RHB8-F1
#
_entry.id   AF-A0A927RHB8-F1
#
_cell.length_a   1.000
_cell.length_b   1.000
_cell.length_c   1.000
_cell.angle_alpha   90.00
_cell.angle_beta   90.00
_cell.angle_gamma   90.00
#
_symmetry.space_group_name_H-M   'P 1'
#
loop_
_entity.id
_entity.type
_entity.pdbx_description
1 polymer ?
#
loop_
_entity_poly.entity_id
_entity_poly.type
_entity_poly.pdbx_seq_one_letter_code
_entity_poly.pdbx_strand_id
1 'polypeptide(L)'
;MAEVKKTLKKIGRQTWELFKDSIPALFMYGCASAILLMLTLKGEKIVWDNTKLLWTIVCAVGALAYTALIMWACGGQHYEMLVSGNIKRTTAESYGMAYKISSHKEAKEYRDWKGFAIGGFMAVLPIVTAIIFGCNQDKIDGEMSGGTLAVVVLICFFLSGWSVLPFYCMNHAGIYANYFLSGLLGLLPVIVAGVFYIIGAYARRNKAVRQQEMADRAAAAEVNKEKKINYGALPGTKPKKRK
;
A
#
# COMPACT_ATOMS: atom_id res chain seq x y z
N MET A 1 12.82 29.93 -3.28
CA MET A 1 11.93 29.23 -4.25
C MET A 1 12.46 27.90 -4.77
N ALA A 2 13.76 27.77 -5.10
CA ALA A 2 14.31 26.50 -5.63
C ALA A 2 14.25 25.32 -4.63
N GLU A 3 14.53 25.57 -3.35
CA GLU A 3 14.40 24.54 -2.30
C GLU A 3 12.94 24.07 -2.11
N VAL A 4 11.99 25.01 -2.05
CA VAL A 4 10.56 24.69 -1.93
C VAL A 4 10.10 23.78 -3.07
N LYS A 5 10.50 24.08 -4.31
CA LYS A 5 10.19 23.25 -5.50
C LYS A 5 10.81 21.85 -5.40
N LYS A 6 12.02 21.73 -4.84
CA LYS A 6 12.69 20.43 -4.64
C LYS A 6 11.99 19.60 -3.57
N THR A 7 11.58 20.22 -2.47
CA THR A 7 10.84 19.56 -1.38
C THR A 7 9.46 19.11 -1.84
N LEU A 8 8.70 19.96 -2.55
CA LEU A 8 7.40 19.59 -3.12
C LEU A 8 7.52 18.41 -4.10
N LYS A 9 8.54 18.41 -4.95
CA LYS A 9 8.79 17.29 -5.88
C LYS A 9 9.13 15.99 -5.13
N LYS A 10 9.84 16.08 -4.00
CA LYS A 10 10.13 14.91 -3.13
C LYS A 10 8.86 14.38 -2.48
N ILE A 11 8.03 15.26 -1.92
CA ILE A 11 6.74 14.90 -1.31
C ILE A 11 5.83 14.26 -2.35
N GLY A 12 5.62 14.91 -3.50
CA GLY A 12 4.75 14.38 -4.55
C GLY A 12 5.18 13.00 -5.04
N ARG A 13 6.49 12.75 -5.15
CA ARG A 13 7.02 11.42 -5.49
C ARG A 13 6.75 10.39 -4.37
N GLN A 14 6.87 10.77 -3.11
CA GLN A 14 6.55 9.89 -1.98
C GLN A 14 5.04 9.56 -1.94
N THR A 15 4.19 10.57 -2.06
CA THR A 15 2.73 10.41 -2.12
C THR A 15 2.31 9.50 -3.27
N TRP A 16 2.91 9.67 -4.45
CA TRP A 16 2.61 8.84 -5.62
C TRP A 16 3.02 7.37 -5.46
N GLU A 17 4.15 7.09 -4.81
CA GLU A 17 4.55 5.71 -4.51
C GLU A 17 3.59 5.08 -3.48
N LEU A 18 3.21 5.81 -2.43
CA LEU A 18 2.22 5.33 -1.45
C LEU A 18 0.85 5.06 -2.09
N PHE A 19 0.43 5.92 -3.01
CA PHE A 19 -0.79 5.71 -3.79
C PHE A 19 -0.69 4.43 -4.62
N LYS A 20 0.42 4.21 -5.33
CA LYS A 20 0.64 2.98 -6.11
C LYS A 20 0.57 1.72 -5.26
N ASP A 21 1.15 1.76 -4.06
CA ASP A 21 1.12 0.63 -3.13
C ASP A 21 -0.29 0.34 -2.60
N SER A 22 -1.21 1.33 -2.66
CA SER A 22 -2.63 1.15 -2.31
C SER A 22 -3.49 0.55 -3.44
N ILE A 23 -3.08 0.68 -4.71
CA ILE A 23 -3.88 0.26 -5.88
C ILE A 23 -4.33 -1.21 -5.83
N PRO A 24 -3.45 -2.19 -5.52
CA PRO A 24 -3.87 -3.60 -5.50
C PRO A 24 -4.99 -3.85 -4.48
N ALA A 25 -4.87 -3.24 -3.30
CA ALA A 25 -5.88 -3.38 -2.25
C ALA A 25 -7.18 -2.66 -2.65
N LEU A 26 -7.11 -1.44 -3.21
CA LEU A 26 -8.25 -0.71 -3.76
C LEU A 26 -9.01 -1.53 -4.82
N PHE A 27 -8.29 -2.21 -5.71
CA PHE A 27 -8.90 -3.08 -6.73
C PHE A 27 -9.70 -4.21 -6.08
N MET A 28 -9.17 -4.85 -5.03
CA MET A 28 -9.89 -5.89 -4.30
C MET A 28 -11.18 -5.37 -3.63
N TYR A 29 -11.15 -4.18 -3.03
CA TYR A 29 -12.38 -3.56 -2.48
C TYR A 29 -13.39 -3.21 -3.58
N GLY A 30 -12.93 -2.81 -4.77
CA GLY A 30 -13.78 -2.63 -5.94
C GLY A 30 -14.42 -3.96 -6.38
N CYS A 31 -13.65 -5.05 -6.47
CA CYS A 31 -14.18 -6.37 -6.78
C CYS A 31 -15.21 -6.85 -5.75
N ALA A 32 -14.91 -6.70 -4.46
CA ALA A 32 -15.84 -7.01 -3.37
C ALA A 32 -17.14 -6.21 -3.49
N SER A 33 -17.04 -4.93 -3.79
CA SER A 33 -18.20 -4.05 -3.98
C SER A 33 -19.04 -4.44 -5.20
N ALA A 34 -18.40 -4.79 -6.32
CA ALA A 34 -19.08 -5.25 -7.52
C ALA A 34 -19.83 -6.58 -7.31
N ILE A 35 -19.22 -7.54 -6.58
CA ILE A 35 -19.87 -8.80 -6.22
C ILE A 35 -21.11 -8.53 -5.38
N LEU A 36 -21.00 -7.69 -4.35
CA LEU A 36 -22.11 -7.35 -3.47
C LEU A 36 -23.23 -6.63 -4.24
N LEU A 37 -22.88 -5.70 -5.13
CA LEU A 37 -23.84 -5.01 -5.98
C LEU A 37 -24.61 -5.99 -6.88
N MET A 38 -23.91 -6.93 -7.54
CA MET A 38 -24.54 -7.95 -8.38
C MET A 38 -25.49 -8.87 -7.60
N LEU A 39 -25.17 -9.17 -6.34
CA LEU A 39 -26.03 -9.95 -5.45
C LEU A 39 -27.28 -9.15 -5.01
N THR A 40 -27.16 -7.84 -4.84
CA THR A 40 -28.31 -6.98 -4.53
C THR A 40 -29.24 -6.74 -5.72
N LEU A 41 -28.72 -6.73 -6.96
CA LEU A 41 -29.51 -6.53 -8.18
C LEU A 41 -30.30 -7.78 -8.62
N LYS A 42 -29.88 -8.99 -8.20
CA LYS A 42 -30.49 -10.26 -8.65
C LYS A 42 -31.73 -10.72 -7.85
N GLY A 43 -32.18 -9.99 -6.84
CA GLY A 43 -33.26 -10.43 -5.95
C GLY A 43 -34.52 -9.57 -6.03
N GLU A 44 -35.64 -10.17 -6.44
CA GLU A 44 -36.98 -9.66 -6.13
C GLU A 44 -37.14 -9.56 -4.61
N LYS A 45 -37.41 -8.34 -4.13
CA LYS A 45 -37.45 -7.91 -2.72
C LYS A 45 -36.11 -8.14 -1.99
N ILE A 46 -35.58 -7.06 -1.41
CA ILE A 46 -34.35 -7.07 -0.59
C ILE A 46 -34.68 -7.76 0.74
N VAL A 47 -34.92 -9.07 0.71
CA VAL A 47 -34.94 -9.91 1.90
C VAL A 47 -33.50 -10.36 2.16
N TRP A 48 -33.06 -10.20 3.40
CA TRP A 48 -31.79 -10.73 3.91
C TRP A 48 -31.88 -12.26 3.94
N ASP A 49 -31.67 -12.90 2.79
CA ASP A 49 -31.40 -14.32 2.78
C ASP A 49 -30.03 -14.57 3.42
N ASN A 50 -29.92 -15.65 4.19
CA ASN A 50 -28.67 -16.11 4.80
C ASN A 50 -27.49 -16.13 3.80
N THR A 51 -27.79 -16.37 2.53
CA THR A 51 -26.85 -16.33 1.40
C THR A 51 -26.23 -14.94 1.18
N LYS A 52 -27.02 -13.86 1.19
CA LYS A 52 -26.52 -12.48 0.99
C LYS A 52 -25.66 -12.03 2.18
N LEU A 53 -26.05 -12.43 3.39
CA LEU A 53 -25.29 -12.18 4.62
C LEU A 53 -23.94 -12.88 4.58
N LEU A 54 -23.92 -14.16 4.22
CA LEU A 54 -22.72 -14.96 4.10
C LEU A 54 -21.74 -14.34 3.08
N TRP A 55 -22.22 -13.98 1.89
CA TRP A 55 -21.38 -13.35 0.87
C TRP A 55 -20.85 -11.97 1.28
N THR A 56 -21.63 -11.20 2.03
CA THR A 56 -21.18 -9.91 2.58
C THR A 56 -20.02 -10.09 3.55
N ILE A 57 -20.13 -11.06 4.46
CA ILE A 57 -19.05 -11.41 5.39
C ILE A 57 -17.82 -11.92 4.63
N VAL A 58 -17.99 -12.83 3.67
CA VAL A 58 -16.89 -13.38 2.89
C VAL A 58 -16.16 -12.29 2.10
N CYS A 59 -16.89 -11.34 1.49
CA CYS A 59 -16.29 -10.23 0.76
C CYS A 59 -15.53 -9.27 1.69
N ALA A 60 -16.10 -8.94 2.86
CA ALA A 60 -15.47 -8.07 3.84
C ALA A 60 -14.20 -8.70 4.42
N VAL A 61 -14.29 -9.96 4.89
CA VAL A 61 -13.15 -10.70 5.44
C VAL A 61 -12.08 -10.94 4.37
N GLY A 62 -12.48 -11.31 3.16
CA GLY A 62 -11.57 -11.53 2.04
C GLY A 62 -10.79 -10.28 1.66
N ALA A 63 -11.46 -9.12 1.56
CA ALA A 63 -10.82 -7.85 1.27
C ALA A 63 -9.85 -7.41 2.38
N LEU A 64 -10.24 -7.58 3.65
CA LEU A 64 -9.38 -7.28 4.80
C LEU A 64 -8.15 -8.21 4.86
N ALA A 65 -8.34 -9.51 4.66
CA ALA A 65 -7.25 -10.50 4.63
C ALA A 65 -6.28 -10.23 3.48
N TYR A 66 -6.79 -9.88 2.30
CA TYR A 66 -5.96 -9.51 1.16
C TYR A 66 -5.16 -8.22 1.42
N THR A 67 -5.79 -7.23 2.06
CA THR A 67 -5.11 -6.00 2.51
C THR A 67 -3.98 -6.31 3.46
N ALA A 68 -4.24 -7.16 4.48
CA ALA A 68 -3.25 -7.59 5.44
C ALA A 68 -2.04 -8.27 4.76
N LEU A 69 -2.28 -9.15 3.79
CA LEU A 69 -1.24 -9.89 3.08
C LEU A 69 -0.35 -8.96 2.24
N ILE A 70 -0.93 -8.04 1.47
CA ILE A 70 -0.14 -7.09 0.68
C ILE A 70 0.66 -6.17 1.60
N MET A 71 0.04 -5.66 2.67
CA MET A 71 0.70 -4.73 3.57
C MET A 71 1.84 -5.41 4.33
N TRP A 72 1.67 -6.67 4.71
CA TRP A 72 2.75 -7.50 5.24
C TRP A 72 3.91 -7.66 4.24
N ALA A 73 3.61 -7.95 2.97
CA ALA A 73 4.64 -8.08 1.93
C ALA A 73 5.36 -6.75 1.64
N CYS A 74 4.60 -5.65 1.53
CA CYS A 74 5.09 -4.30 1.27
C CYS A 74 5.95 -3.78 2.44
N GLY A 75 5.51 -3.99 3.68
CA GLY A 75 6.28 -3.67 4.89
C GLY A 75 7.64 -4.36 4.92
N GLY A 76 7.65 -5.66 4.60
CA GLY A 76 8.88 -6.43 4.48
C GLY A 76 9.83 -5.89 3.40
N GLN A 77 9.33 -5.59 2.19
CA GLN A 77 10.14 -5.04 1.10
C GLN A 77 10.70 -3.65 1.43
N HIS A 78 9.89 -2.78 2.04
CA HIS A 78 10.35 -1.46 2.47
C HIS A 78 11.42 -1.56 3.56
N TYR A 79 11.34 -2.55 4.43
CA TYR A 79 12.35 -2.81 5.46
C TYR A 79 13.68 -3.28 4.85
N GLU A 80 13.63 -4.17 3.86
CA GLU A 80 14.81 -4.58 3.10
C GLU A 80 15.46 -3.39 2.35
N MET A 81 14.65 -2.45 1.84
CA MET A 81 15.17 -1.21 1.23
C MET A 81 15.81 -0.28 2.26
N LEU A 82 15.28 -0.19 3.48
CA LEU A 82 15.92 0.56 4.56
C LEU A 82 17.32 -0.01 4.87
N VAL A 83 17.39 -1.33 5.06
CA VAL A 83 18.64 -2.01 5.42
C VAL A 83 19.68 -1.91 4.30
N SER A 84 19.29 -2.19 3.06
CA SER A 84 20.20 -2.05 1.91
C SER A 84 20.62 -0.60 1.66
N GLY A 85 19.76 0.37 1.95
CA GLY A 85 20.10 1.79 1.93
C GLY A 85 21.17 2.14 2.95
N ASN A 86 21.02 1.66 4.19
CA ASN A 86 21.99 1.91 5.25
C ASN A 86 23.36 1.30 4.93
N ILE A 87 23.43 0.05 4.48
CA ILE A 87 24.70 -0.59 4.07
C ILE A 87 25.40 0.27 3.02
N LYS A 88 24.67 0.70 1.98
CA LYS A 88 25.24 1.52 0.91
C LYS A 88 25.73 2.90 1.37
N ARG A 89 25.04 3.52 2.34
CA ARG A 89 25.47 4.79 2.96
C ARG A 89 26.76 4.59 3.74
N THR A 90 26.81 3.59 4.61
CA THR A 90 28.01 3.24 5.39
C THR A 90 29.18 2.90 4.47
N THR A 91 28.97 2.13 3.40
CA THR A 91 30.02 1.84 2.42
C THR A 91 30.53 3.12 1.74
N ALA A 92 29.65 4.01 1.29
CA ALA A 92 30.05 5.26 0.65
C ALA A 92 30.88 6.15 1.58
N GLU A 93 30.50 6.24 2.86
CA GLU A 93 31.23 6.95 3.91
C GLU A 93 32.63 6.34 4.13
N SER A 94 32.73 5.01 4.26
CA SER A 94 34.01 4.31 4.45
C SER A 94 34.99 4.50 3.29
N TYR A 95 34.50 4.67 2.06
CA TYR A 95 35.33 4.91 0.87
C TYR A 95 35.52 6.41 0.53
N GLY A 96 34.97 7.33 1.33
CA GLY A 96 35.06 8.77 1.08
C GLY A 96 34.37 9.23 -0.22
N MET A 97 33.43 8.43 -0.74
CA MET A 97 32.76 8.68 -2.02
C MET A 97 31.43 9.40 -1.79
N ALA A 98 31.13 10.42 -2.60
CA ALA A 98 29.83 11.08 -2.57
C ALA A 98 28.71 10.06 -2.87
N TYR A 99 27.73 9.94 -1.98
CA TYR A 99 26.58 9.05 -2.11
C TYR A 99 25.74 9.43 -3.35
N LYS A 100 26.04 8.80 -4.49
CA LYS A 100 25.40 9.11 -5.79
C LYS A 100 24.78 7.84 -6.37
N ILE A 101 23.76 7.31 -5.69
CA ILE A 101 23.13 6.05 -6.10
C ILE A 101 21.88 6.36 -6.94
N SER A 102 22.00 6.18 -8.25
CA SER A 102 20.92 6.37 -9.22
C SER A 102 19.81 5.30 -9.13
N SER A 103 20.09 4.15 -8.50
CA SER A 103 19.17 3.00 -8.41
C SER A 103 18.43 2.86 -7.08
N HIS A 104 18.86 3.56 -6.01
CA HIS A 104 18.26 3.45 -4.68
C HIS A 104 17.11 4.45 -4.53
N LYS A 105 15.91 3.93 -4.27
CA LYS A 105 14.71 4.77 -4.07
C LYS A 105 14.50 5.01 -2.59
N GLU A 106 15.04 6.10 -2.06
CA GLU A 106 14.78 6.55 -0.67
C GLU A 106 13.27 6.65 -0.36
N ALA A 107 12.46 6.98 -1.37
CA ALA A 107 11.00 7.04 -1.23
C ALA A 107 10.37 5.71 -0.80
N LYS A 108 11.04 4.56 -0.99
CA LYS A 108 10.58 3.23 -0.63
C LYS A 108 11.18 2.68 0.68
N GLU A 109 11.96 3.49 1.39
CA GLU A 109 12.49 3.07 2.70
C GLU A 109 11.38 2.96 3.74
N TYR A 110 11.47 1.95 4.60
CA TYR A 110 10.50 1.72 5.66
C TYR A 110 10.36 2.91 6.61
N ARG A 111 9.11 3.26 6.96
CA ARG A 111 8.74 4.17 8.05
C ARG A 111 7.40 3.72 8.63
N ASP A 112 7.25 3.70 9.95
CA ASP A 112 6.08 3.12 10.63
C ASP A 112 4.74 3.72 10.16
N TRP A 113 4.71 5.02 9.86
CA TRP A 113 3.50 5.72 9.43
C TRP A 113 3.03 5.36 8.02
N LYS A 114 3.88 4.77 7.17
CA LYS A 114 3.56 4.55 5.75
C LYS A 114 2.42 3.57 5.55
N GLY A 115 2.33 2.52 6.37
CA GLY A 115 1.21 1.58 6.32
C GLY A 115 -0.14 2.28 6.57
N PHE A 116 -0.19 3.18 7.55
CA PHE A 116 -1.38 3.98 7.83
C PHE A 116 -1.69 4.97 6.69
N ALA A 117 -0.68 5.57 6.06
CA ALA A 117 -0.89 6.45 4.91
C ALA A 117 -1.44 5.69 3.68
N ILE A 118 -0.94 4.47 3.42
CA ILE A 118 -1.45 3.60 2.36
C ILE A 118 -2.92 3.24 2.62
N GLY A 119 -3.24 2.82 3.85
CA GLY A 119 -4.62 2.58 4.26
C GLY A 119 -5.50 3.83 4.22
N GLY A 120 -4.93 5.00 4.51
CA GLY A 120 -5.59 6.30 4.38
C GLY A 120 -6.08 6.57 2.96
N PHE A 121 -5.28 6.27 1.92
CA PHE A 121 -5.74 6.35 0.52
C PHE A 121 -6.93 5.43 0.24
N MET A 122 -6.97 4.26 0.87
CA MET A 122 -8.07 3.31 0.74
C MET A 122 -9.35 3.81 1.42
N ALA A 123 -9.21 4.56 2.51
CA ALA A 123 -10.31 5.13 3.28
C ALA A 123 -10.98 6.34 2.62
N VAL A 124 -10.29 7.04 1.70
CA VAL A 124 -10.85 8.23 1.02
C VAL A 124 -12.17 7.91 0.33
N LEU A 125 -12.24 6.80 -0.42
CA LEU A 125 -13.44 6.44 -1.17
C LEU A 125 -14.66 6.11 -0.27
N PRO A 126 -14.52 5.26 0.77
CA PRO A 126 -15.57 5.05 1.76
C PRO A 126 -16.01 6.33 2.47
N ILE A 127 -15.07 7.20 2.86
CA ILE A 127 -15.39 8.43 3.60
C ILE A 127 -16.18 9.40 2.70
N VAL A 128 -15.72 9.61 1.46
CA VAL A 128 -16.43 10.45 0.49
C VAL A 128 -17.84 9.90 0.24
N THR A 129 -17.96 8.58 0.11
CA THR A 129 -19.25 7.94 -0.11
C THR A 129 -20.17 8.06 1.11
N ALA A 130 -19.65 7.87 2.32
CA ALA A 130 -20.39 8.03 3.56
C ALA A 130 -20.98 9.44 3.70
N ILE A 131 -20.22 10.47 3.29
CA ILE A 131 -20.68 11.86 3.28
C ILE A 131 -21.80 12.05 2.25
N ILE A 132 -21.62 11.54 1.02
CA ILE A 132 -22.62 11.67 -0.04
C ILE A 132 -23.93 10.98 0.36
N PHE A 133 -23.86 9.77 0.91
CA PHE A 133 -25.04 9.01 1.34
C PHE A 133 -25.68 9.60 2.60
N GLY A 134 -24.88 9.99 3.59
CA GLY A 134 -25.37 10.60 4.83
C GLY A 134 -26.11 11.91 4.59
N CYS A 135 -25.60 12.76 3.70
CA CYS A 135 -26.26 14.03 3.33
C CYS A 135 -27.52 13.85 2.48
N ASN A 136 -27.71 12.68 1.85
CA ASN A 136 -28.84 12.43 0.94
C ASN A 136 -29.71 11.25 1.40
N GLN A 137 -29.64 10.88 2.68
CA GLN A 137 -30.28 9.67 3.22
C GLN A 137 -31.78 9.59 2.90
N ASP A 138 -32.53 10.66 3.13
CA ASP A 138 -33.98 10.70 2.88
C ASP A 138 -34.35 10.44 1.41
N LYS A 139 -33.48 10.87 0.48
CA LYS A 139 -33.70 10.70 -0.97
C LYS A 139 -33.28 9.32 -1.47
N ILE A 140 -32.33 8.68 -0.79
CA ILE A 140 -31.81 7.36 -1.15
C ILE A 140 -32.74 6.27 -0.62
N ASP A 141 -33.21 6.42 0.62
CA ASP A 141 -34.13 5.47 1.25
C ASP A 141 -35.58 5.62 0.72
N GLY A 142 -35.91 6.79 0.15
CA GLY A 142 -37.16 7.06 -0.56
C GLY A 142 -37.14 6.67 -2.05
N GLU A 143 -38.07 7.23 -2.83
CA GLU A 143 -38.12 6.99 -4.28
C GLU A 143 -37.05 7.82 -5.02
N MET A 144 -35.93 7.17 -5.34
CA MET A 144 -34.87 7.80 -6.13
C MET A 144 -35.24 7.79 -7.62
N SER A 145 -35.94 8.83 -8.09
CA SER A 145 -36.24 8.99 -9.52
C SER A 145 -34.96 9.27 -10.33
N GLY A 146 -34.81 8.60 -11.48
CA GLY A 146 -33.58 8.48 -12.30
C GLY A 146 -32.89 9.77 -12.77
N GLY A 147 -32.29 10.50 -11.85
CA GLY A 147 -31.45 11.69 -12.10
C GLY A 147 -29.97 11.46 -11.79
N THR A 148 -29.19 12.55 -11.83
CA THR A 148 -27.74 12.56 -11.57
C THR A 148 -27.35 11.89 -10.25
N LEU A 149 -28.19 12.01 -9.22
CA LEU A 149 -27.96 11.37 -7.91
C LEU A 149 -27.94 9.84 -8.03
N ALA A 150 -28.80 9.24 -8.84
CA ALA A 150 -28.83 7.79 -9.04
C ALA A 150 -27.54 7.28 -9.69
N VAL A 151 -26.99 8.02 -10.64
CA VAL A 151 -25.70 7.72 -11.26
C VAL A 151 -24.56 7.81 -10.24
N VAL A 152 -24.55 8.86 -9.41
CA VAL A 152 -23.54 9.04 -8.35
C VAL A 152 -23.62 7.92 -7.31
N VAL A 153 -24.82 7.53 -6.88
CA VAL A 153 -25.07 6.41 -5.97
C VAL A 153 -24.56 5.10 -6.54
N LEU A 154 -24.80 4.84 -7.83
CA LEU A 154 -24.31 3.62 -8.49
C LEU A 154 -22.78 3.58 -8.58
N ILE A 155 -22.13 4.71 -8.90
CA ILE A 155 -20.67 4.82 -8.88
C ILE A 155 -20.12 4.58 -7.47
N CYS A 156 -20.77 5.16 -6.46
CA CYS A 156 -20.40 4.98 -5.06
C CYS A 156 -20.52 3.53 -4.59
N PHE A 157 -21.58 2.82 -5.00
CA PHE A 157 -21.72 1.39 -4.75
C PHE A 157 -20.65 0.57 -5.45
N PHE A 158 -20.23 0.94 -6.66
CA PHE A 158 -19.15 0.23 -7.34
C PHE A 158 -17.79 0.43 -6.65
N LEU A 159 -17.50 1.65 -6.17
CA LEU A 159 -16.20 2.00 -5.60
C LEU A 159 -16.06 1.65 -4.11
N SER A 160 -17.17 1.67 -3.36
CA SER A 160 -17.16 1.52 -1.89
C SER A 160 -18.34 0.73 -1.33
N GLY A 161 -19.05 -0.01 -2.20
CA GLY A 161 -20.22 -0.79 -1.83
C GLY A 161 -19.98 -1.76 -0.68
N TRP A 162 -18.77 -2.30 -0.54
CA TRP A 162 -18.39 -3.14 0.61
C TRP A 162 -18.66 -2.46 1.98
N SER A 163 -18.58 -1.13 2.05
CA SER A 163 -18.80 -0.36 3.27
C SER A 163 -20.22 0.19 3.39
N VAL A 164 -20.89 0.48 2.27
CA VAL A 164 -22.17 1.23 2.25
C VAL A 164 -23.37 0.31 2.03
N LEU A 165 -23.23 -0.76 1.23
CA LEU A 165 -24.31 -1.71 0.95
C LEU A 165 -24.88 -2.37 2.21
N PRO A 166 -24.09 -2.73 3.26
CA PRO A 166 -24.66 -3.27 4.49
C PRO A 166 -25.69 -2.32 5.13
N PHE A 167 -25.39 -1.02 5.17
CA PHE A 167 -26.29 0.00 5.73
C PHE A 167 -27.50 0.25 4.83
N TYR A 168 -27.30 0.26 3.51
CA TYR A 168 -28.39 0.37 2.54
C TYR A 168 -29.40 -0.77 2.72
N CYS A 169 -28.91 -2.00 2.82
CA CYS A 169 -29.75 -3.16 3.08
C CYS A 169 -30.43 -3.12 4.46
N MET A 170 -29.82 -2.53 5.49
CA MET A 170 -30.45 -2.36 6.81
C MET A 170 -31.60 -1.36 6.77
N ASN A 171 -31.40 -0.19 6.14
CA ASN A 171 -32.45 0.82 6.01
C ASN A 171 -33.66 0.29 5.23
N HIS A 172 -33.43 -0.43 4.12
CA HIS A 172 -34.52 -1.07 3.36
C HIS A 172 -35.18 -2.25 4.08
N ALA A 173 -34.53 -2.84 5.09
CA ALA A 173 -35.13 -3.84 5.98
C ALA A 173 -35.94 -3.21 7.14
N GLY A 174 -36.04 -1.87 7.18
CA GLY A 174 -36.76 -1.14 8.24
C GLY A 174 -35.94 -0.87 9.49
N ILE A 175 -34.63 -1.17 9.49
CA ILE A 175 -33.72 -0.84 10.59
C ILE A 175 -33.01 0.46 10.26
N TYR A 176 -33.37 1.55 10.95
CA TYR A 176 -32.74 2.85 10.73
C TYR A 176 -31.24 2.79 11.07
N ALA A 177 -30.40 3.01 10.06
CA ALA A 177 -28.96 3.05 10.17
C ALA A 177 -28.42 4.27 9.40
N ASN A 178 -27.63 5.10 10.09
CA ASN A 178 -27.08 6.30 9.46
C ASN A 178 -25.92 5.93 8.53
N TYR A 179 -25.97 6.37 7.27
CA TYR A 179 -24.91 6.10 6.29
C TYR A 179 -23.54 6.70 6.66
N PHE A 180 -23.47 7.71 7.54
CA PHE A 180 -22.19 8.20 8.08
C PHE A 180 -21.39 7.10 8.79
N LEU A 181 -22.06 6.06 9.31
CA LEU A 181 -21.40 4.91 9.93
C LEU A 181 -20.57 4.08 8.93
N SER A 182 -20.90 4.13 7.63
CA SER A 182 -20.06 3.49 6.61
C SER A 182 -18.65 4.10 6.53
N GLY A 183 -18.50 5.39 6.90
CA GLY A 183 -17.21 6.06 6.98
C GLY A 183 -16.31 5.46 8.09
N LEU A 184 -16.91 4.96 9.18
CA LEU A 184 -16.17 4.27 10.24
C LEU A 184 -15.63 2.92 9.76
N LEU A 185 -16.38 2.19 8.91
CA LEU A 185 -15.85 0.97 8.28
C LEU A 185 -14.66 1.29 7.37
N GLY A 186 -14.61 2.47 6.76
CA GLY A 186 -13.45 2.97 6.03
C GLY A 186 -12.16 3.09 6.85
N LEU A 187 -12.25 3.15 8.19
CA LEU A 187 -11.08 3.17 9.07
C LEU A 187 -10.47 1.76 9.28
N LEU A 188 -11.23 0.69 9.06
CA LEU A 188 -10.72 -0.68 9.23
C LEU A 188 -9.53 -0.97 8.30
N PRO A 189 -9.57 -0.68 6.98
CA PRO A 189 -8.41 -0.81 6.12
C PRO A 189 -7.21 0.01 6.58
N VAL A 190 -7.41 1.18 7.22
CA VAL A 190 -6.32 2.02 7.75
C VAL A 190 -5.57 1.30 8.86
N ILE A 191 -6.32 0.74 9.81
CA ILE A 191 -5.76 0.01 10.96
C ILE A 191 -5.08 -1.27 10.48
N VAL A 192 -5.77 -2.07 9.65
CA VAL A 192 -5.22 -3.32 9.11
C VAL A 192 -3.96 -3.05 8.31
N ALA A 193 -3.95 -2.02 7.45
CA ALA A 193 -2.78 -1.69 6.67
C ALA A 193 -1.60 -1.23 7.55
N GLY A 194 -1.84 -0.36 8.53
CA GLY A 194 -0.80 0.08 9.46
C GLY A 194 -0.18 -1.06 10.26
N VAL A 195 -1.03 -1.89 10.89
CA VAL A 195 -0.58 -2.99 11.75
C VAL A 195 0.17 -4.06 10.95
N PHE A 196 -0.38 -4.54 9.83
CA PHE A 196 0.27 -5.60 9.06
C PHE A 196 1.51 -5.11 8.32
N TYR A 197 1.58 -3.83 7.95
CA TYR A 197 2.80 -3.22 7.42
C TYR A 197 3.95 -3.27 8.43
N ILE A 198 3.67 -2.93 9.69
CA ILE A 198 4.65 -3.00 10.78
C ILE A 198 5.06 -4.45 11.06
N ILE A 199 4.08 -5.36 11.18
CA ILE A 199 4.35 -6.80 11.38
C ILE A 199 5.21 -7.37 10.24
N GLY A 200 4.92 -6.99 8.99
CA GLY A 200 5.70 -7.40 7.83
C GLY A 200 7.16 -6.97 7.88
N ALA A 201 7.42 -5.74 8.31
CA ALA A 201 8.76 -5.23 8.50
C ALA A 201 9.52 -6.02 9.59
N TYR A 202 8.90 -6.23 10.76
CA TYR A 202 9.52 -6.99 11.85
C TYR A 202 9.73 -8.46 11.50
N ALA A 203 8.81 -9.09 10.77
CA ALA A 203 8.96 -10.47 10.32
C ALA A 203 10.18 -10.67 9.41
N ARG A 204 10.56 -9.65 8.63
CA ARG A 204 11.75 -9.69 7.76
C ARG A 204 13.03 -9.22 8.44
N ARG A 205 12.96 -8.71 9.67
CA ARG A 205 14.13 -8.25 10.44
C ARG A 205 15.21 -9.31 10.52
N ASN A 206 14.86 -10.55 10.87
CA ASN A 206 15.83 -11.64 11.02
C ASN A 206 16.49 -12.04 9.69
N LYS A 207 15.76 -11.97 8.56
CA LYS A 207 16.33 -12.21 7.23
C LYS A 207 17.27 -11.08 6.82
N ALA A 208 16.89 -9.83 7.10
CA ALA A 208 17.71 -8.66 6.79
C ALA A 208 19.00 -8.61 7.62
N VAL A 209 18.95 -8.99 8.90
CA VAL A 209 20.14 -9.14 9.76
C VAL A 209 21.09 -10.20 9.20
N ARG A 210 20.58 -11.36 8.79
CA ARG A 210 21.41 -12.39 8.14
C ARG A 210 22.03 -11.92 6.80
N GLN A 211 21.31 -11.10 6.04
CA GLN A 211 21.85 -10.49 4.82
C GLN A 211 22.94 -9.45 5.13
N GLN A 212 22.79 -8.67 6.21
CA GLN A 212 23.85 -7.80 6.71
C GLN A 212 25.08 -8.60 7.13
N GLU A 213 24.92 -9.65 7.93
CA GLU A 213 26.03 -10.51 8.35
C GLU A 213 26.78 -11.13 7.15
N MET A 214 26.07 -11.54 6.09
CA MET A 214 26.69 -12.04 4.87
C MET A 214 27.41 -10.94 4.07
N ALA A 215 26.84 -9.73 4.00
CA ALA A 215 27.47 -8.59 3.35
C ALA A 215 28.73 -8.13 4.10
N ASP A 216 28.69 -8.10 5.44
CA ASP A 216 29.82 -7.76 6.29
C ASP A 216 30.95 -8.79 6.16
N ARG A 217 30.62 -10.08 6.08
CA ARG A 217 31.59 -11.14 5.77
C ARG A 217 32.20 -10.99 4.37
N ALA A 218 31.40 -10.63 3.38
CA ALA A 218 31.88 -10.41 2.01
C ALA A 218 32.79 -9.16 1.94
N ALA A 219 32.42 -8.07 2.61
CA ALA A 219 33.24 -6.86 2.71
C ALA A 219 34.55 -7.12 3.46
N ALA A 220 34.52 -7.88 4.57
CA ALA A 220 35.73 -8.29 5.27
C ALA A 220 36.63 -9.18 4.40
N ALA A 221 36.06 -10.04 3.56
CA ALA A 221 36.82 -10.85 2.60
C ALA A 221 37.41 -10.03 1.45
N GLU A 222 36.77 -8.92 1.03
CA GLU A 222 37.33 -7.99 0.04
C GLU A 222 38.43 -7.11 0.62
N VAL A 223 38.34 -6.69 1.89
CA VAL A 223 39.42 -5.97 2.60
C VAL A 223 40.64 -6.87 2.81
N ASN A 224 40.45 -8.18 3.04
CA ASN A 224 41.54 -9.16 3.16
C ASN A 224 42.09 -9.67 1.82
N LYS A 225 41.45 -9.36 0.69
CA LYS A 225 42.09 -9.56 -0.62
C LYS A 225 43.10 -8.42 -0.80
N GLU A 226 44.37 -8.74 -0.59
CA GLU A 226 45.48 -7.86 -0.97
C GLU A 226 45.19 -7.24 -2.35
N LYS A 227 45.18 -5.89 -2.40
CA LYS A 227 45.19 -5.17 -3.67
C LYS A 227 46.37 -5.72 -4.45
N LYS A 228 46.13 -6.59 -5.44
CA LYS A 228 47.15 -7.00 -6.40
C LYS A 228 47.62 -5.73 -7.07
N ILE A 229 48.75 -5.22 -6.61
CA ILE A 229 49.51 -4.18 -7.29
C ILE A 229 49.78 -4.77 -8.67
N ASN A 230 49.10 -4.21 -9.69
CA ASN A 230 49.34 -4.61 -11.05
C ASN A 230 50.70 -4.06 -11.46
N TYR A 231 51.76 -4.85 -11.23
CA TYR A 231 53.13 -4.52 -11.63
C TYR A 231 53.29 -4.36 -13.16
N GLY A 232 52.25 -4.65 -13.96
CA GLY A 232 52.24 -4.40 -15.40
C GLY A 232 52.07 -2.92 -15.81
N ALA A 233 51.84 -2.00 -14.87
CA ALA A 233 51.68 -0.57 -15.12
C ALA A 233 52.86 0.29 -14.60
N LEU A 234 53.97 -0.33 -14.21
CA LEU A 234 55.22 0.42 -14.01
C LEU A 234 55.80 0.77 -15.41
N PRO A 235 56.07 2.06 -15.70
CA PRO A 235 56.66 2.45 -16.97
C PRO A 235 58.08 1.86 -17.04
N GLY A 236 58.28 0.79 -17.82
CA GLY A 236 59.60 0.25 -18.11
C GLY A 236 59.71 -1.25 -18.38
N THR A 237 58.73 -2.08 -18.01
CA THR A 237 58.87 -3.55 -18.13
C THR A 237 58.05 -4.13 -19.28
N LYS A 238 58.47 -3.87 -20.52
CA LYS A 238 58.09 -4.74 -21.66
C LYS A 238 59.13 -5.86 -21.80
N PRO A 239 58.75 -7.15 -21.74
CA PRO A 239 59.70 -8.23 -21.97
C PRO A 239 60.12 -8.24 -23.44
N LYS A 240 61.44 -8.23 -23.69
CA LYS A 240 62.02 -8.41 -25.04
C LYS A 240 61.59 -9.77 -25.59
N LYS A 241 60.85 -9.77 -26.70
CA LYS A 241 60.63 -10.97 -27.52
C LYS A 241 62.01 -11.45 -28.01
N ARG A 242 62.41 -12.66 -27.60
CA ARG A 242 63.55 -13.36 -28.21
C ARG A 242 63.16 -13.76 -29.63
N LYS A 243 64.05 -13.46 -30.58
CA LYS A 243 64.02 -13.96 -31.97
C LYS A 243 64.35 -15.44 -31.99
#